data_AF-A0AAV5VNT3-F1
#
_entry.id   AF-A0AAV5VNT3-F1
#
_cell.length_a   1.000
_cell.length_b   1.000
_cell.length_c   1.000
_cell.angle_alpha   90.00
_cell.angle_beta   90.00
_cell.angle_gamma   90.00
#
_symmetry.space_group_name_H-M   'P 1'
#
loop_
_entity.id
_entity.type
_entity.pdbx_description
1 polymer ?
#
loop_
_entity_poly.entity_id
_entity_poly.type
_entity_poly.pdbx_seq_one_letter_code
_entity_poly.pdbx_strand_id
1 'polypeptide(L)'
;MTTYMIQTATENWRRKSAELAAHSNDAVVPVLSKAFEAIDTAFQPEADPIRIERTLASLASEINLSLQYDSQRNEPTRDLTYDLVDAVHMILSQRKNQSTIGGYSTPIQMTTGDTQPTSSSSDDTPNETNQSDAPEVHNFNFLNGLLCKTEPVTDGEDAEAEFAIYNQVADATIGNADELMKTLGSLLAVPYPQETGANREKRRKSSGESATEMRCVRCEEYGTHSVAGYMKHLRVKHYTTAVEAGISFRCSCGKKCRSQKHYLSKKCLGASVTIVRDGEEEGGGRKRSGEDVKRQTKRAKSEEGQQEPVDEEAAIKQMRKSDSITRLKCIKCEKFETCNVGSYITHLKQLHDTTPGQAGISFLCECGNKSRSNWHFKNGGVCGHVRVSIVWEGEGGEEKKEEGGEEIEEDYEEHREEKEEEEEEDDEEEMQENEEETEERW
;
A
#
# COMPACT_ATOMS: atom_id res chain seq x y z
N MET A 1 30.03 -11.54 12.72
CA MET A 1 29.28 -12.69 13.29
C MET A 1 27.77 -12.54 13.12
N THR A 2 27.19 -11.39 13.48
CA THR A 2 25.75 -11.08 13.33
C THR A 2 25.19 -11.21 11.91
N THR A 3 25.88 -10.69 10.88
CA THR A 3 25.43 -10.81 9.48
C THR A 3 25.35 -12.26 9.02
N TYR A 4 26.33 -13.08 9.41
CA TYR A 4 26.37 -14.50 9.07
C TYR A 4 25.21 -15.26 9.72
N MET A 5 24.92 -15.01 11.00
CA MET A 5 23.78 -15.62 11.70
C MET A 5 22.44 -15.26 11.05
N ILE A 6 22.25 -13.99 10.66
CA ILE A 6 21.04 -13.54 9.97
C ILE A 6 20.91 -14.22 8.60
N GLN A 7 22.01 -14.34 7.84
CA GLN A 7 22.02 -15.04 6.55
C GLN A 7 21.67 -16.52 6.71
N THR A 8 22.30 -17.23 7.64
CA THR A 8 22.01 -18.65 7.89
C THR A 8 20.57 -18.88 8.36
N ALA A 9 20.05 -18.00 9.22
CA ALA A 9 18.65 -18.05 9.63
C ALA A 9 17.72 -17.84 8.42
N THR A 10 17.96 -16.79 7.64
CA THR A 10 17.16 -16.44 6.46
C THR A 10 17.17 -17.55 5.43
N GLU A 11 18.32 -18.17 5.17
CA GLU A 11 18.44 -19.27 4.23
C GLU A 11 17.67 -20.52 4.68
N ASN A 12 17.71 -20.83 5.99
CA ASN A 12 16.91 -21.90 6.57
C ASN A 12 15.40 -21.64 6.44
N TRP A 13 14.96 -20.40 6.72
CA TRP A 13 13.56 -20.01 6.54
C TRP A 13 13.12 -20.04 5.08
N ARG A 14 13.97 -19.57 4.16
CA ARG A 14 13.75 -19.64 2.70
C ARG A 14 13.57 -21.08 2.24
N ARG A 15 14.45 -21.98 2.66
CA ARG A 15 14.37 -23.41 2.31
C ARG A 15 13.08 -24.06 2.84
N LYS A 16 12.77 -23.87 4.13
CA LYS A 16 11.56 -24.43 4.75
C LYS A 16 10.27 -23.87 4.15
N SER A 17 10.24 -22.57 3.86
CA SER A 17 9.06 -21.94 3.25
C SER A 17 8.86 -22.36 1.79
N ALA A 18 9.93 -22.56 1.02
CA ALA A 18 9.85 -23.11 -0.33
C ALA A 18 9.35 -24.56 -0.32
N GLU A 19 9.84 -25.39 0.61
CA GLU A 19 9.35 -26.76 0.79
C GLU A 19 7.87 -26.77 1.19
N LEU A 20 7.45 -25.90 2.11
CA LEU A 20 6.04 -25.78 2.49
C LEU A 20 5.17 -25.29 1.33
N ALA A 21 5.65 -24.35 0.52
CA ALA A 21 4.95 -23.83 -0.65
C ALA A 21 4.72 -24.91 -1.72
N ALA A 22 5.65 -25.85 -1.88
CA ALA A 22 5.51 -26.96 -2.82
C ALA A 22 4.40 -27.96 -2.45
N HIS A 23 4.00 -28.02 -1.17
CA HIS A 23 3.05 -29.00 -0.65
C HIS A 23 1.75 -28.40 -0.12
N SER A 24 1.70 -27.07 0.06
CA SER A 24 0.54 -26.37 0.60
C SER A 24 -0.40 -25.89 -0.51
N ASN A 25 -1.70 -26.10 -0.32
CA ASN A 25 -2.75 -25.52 -1.16
C ASN A 25 -3.17 -24.11 -0.71
N ASP A 26 -2.63 -23.59 0.40
CA ASP A 26 -2.96 -22.26 0.88
C ASP A 26 -2.14 -21.20 0.12
N ALA A 27 -2.85 -20.31 -0.57
CA ALA A 27 -2.27 -19.23 -1.37
C ALA A 27 -1.37 -18.28 -0.57
N VAL A 28 -1.46 -18.26 0.77
CA VAL A 28 -0.58 -17.43 1.61
C VAL A 28 0.84 -17.99 1.73
N VAL A 29 1.03 -19.31 1.56
CA VAL A 29 2.33 -19.97 1.73
C VAL A 29 3.33 -19.59 0.62
N PRO A 30 2.93 -19.55 -0.67
CA PRO A 30 3.78 -18.98 -1.72
C PRO A 30 4.23 -17.54 -1.45
N VAL A 31 3.35 -16.70 -0.86
CA VAL A 31 3.69 -15.31 -0.48
C VAL A 31 4.82 -15.29 0.55
N LEU A 32 4.75 -16.14 1.58
CA LEU A 32 5.82 -16.27 2.59
C LEU A 32 7.14 -16.71 1.96
N SER A 33 7.10 -17.71 1.06
CA SER A 33 8.29 -18.16 0.35
C SER A 33 8.95 -17.03 -0.43
N LYS A 34 8.16 -16.22 -1.17
CA LYS A 34 8.68 -15.06 -1.90
C LYS A 34 9.16 -13.93 -1.00
N ALA A 35 8.54 -13.75 0.16
CA ALA A 35 8.99 -12.76 1.14
C ALA A 35 10.40 -13.11 1.66
N PHE A 36 10.65 -14.38 2.01
CA PHE A 36 11.98 -14.82 2.43
C PHE A 36 13.02 -14.77 1.30
N GLU A 37 12.63 -15.05 0.06
CA GLU A 37 13.51 -14.86 -1.12
C GLU A 37 13.91 -13.40 -1.30
N ALA A 38 12.98 -12.47 -1.11
CA ALA A 38 13.24 -11.03 -1.20
C ALA A 38 14.12 -10.54 -0.05
N ILE A 39 13.89 -11.04 1.18
CA ILE A 39 14.74 -10.78 2.35
C ILE A 39 16.18 -11.27 2.09
N ASP A 40 16.35 -12.52 1.65
CA ASP A 40 17.65 -13.10 1.34
C ASP A 40 18.40 -12.27 0.30
N THR A 41 17.71 -11.93 -0.79
CA THR A 41 18.28 -11.10 -1.86
C THR A 41 18.76 -9.75 -1.34
N ALA A 42 18.02 -9.10 -0.44
CA ALA A 42 18.45 -7.82 0.10
C ALA A 42 19.49 -7.90 1.20
N PHE A 43 19.71 -9.05 1.83
CA PHE A 43 20.84 -9.22 2.74
C PHE A 43 22.14 -9.62 2.03
N GLN A 44 22.09 -9.88 0.72
CA GLN A 44 23.31 -10.05 -0.07
C GLN A 44 24.01 -8.68 -0.26
N PRO A 45 25.29 -8.55 0.13
CA PRO A 45 26.01 -7.27 0.08
C PRO A 45 26.24 -6.77 -1.35
N GLU A 46 26.22 -7.67 -2.34
CA GLU A 46 26.46 -7.40 -3.76
C GLU A 46 25.16 -7.49 -4.58
N ALA A 47 24.00 -7.39 -3.93
CA ALA A 47 22.73 -7.46 -4.65
C ALA A 47 22.56 -6.25 -5.58
N ASP A 48 22.63 -6.51 -6.88
CA ASP A 48 22.29 -5.54 -7.92
C ASP A 48 20.85 -5.00 -7.72
N PRO A 49 20.64 -3.67 -7.77
CA PRO A 49 19.31 -3.05 -7.75
C PRO A 49 18.27 -3.73 -8.65
N ILE A 50 18.67 -4.22 -9.84
CA ILE A 50 17.75 -4.90 -10.76
C ILE A 50 17.25 -6.22 -10.16
N ARG A 51 18.12 -6.96 -9.48
CA ARG A 51 17.74 -8.21 -8.79
C ARG A 51 16.78 -7.96 -7.63
N ILE A 52 17.00 -6.89 -6.87
CA ILE A 52 16.09 -6.46 -5.79
C ILE A 52 14.73 -6.07 -6.38
N GLU A 53 14.70 -5.36 -7.51
CA GLU A 53 13.46 -4.97 -8.18
C GLU A 53 12.68 -6.18 -8.72
N ARG A 54 13.37 -7.14 -9.34
CA ARG A 54 12.75 -8.38 -9.83
C ARG A 54 12.13 -9.20 -8.69
N THR A 55 12.83 -9.32 -7.56
CA THR A 55 12.32 -10.05 -6.39
C THR A 55 11.14 -9.34 -5.74
N LEU A 56 11.16 -8.01 -5.65
CA LEU A 56 10.00 -7.22 -5.21
C LEU A 56 8.80 -7.38 -6.14
N ALA A 57 9.01 -7.36 -7.46
CA ALA A 57 7.93 -7.56 -8.44
C ALA A 57 7.34 -8.98 -8.33
N SER A 58 8.18 -10.00 -8.14
CA SER A 58 7.73 -11.38 -7.91
C SER A 58 6.90 -11.49 -6.63
N LEU A 59 7.34 -10.89 -5.52
CA LEU A 59 6.59 -10.84 -4.27
C LEU A 59 5.24 -10.13 -4.45
N ALA A 60 5.21 -8.97 -5.10
CA ALA A 60 3.98 -8.23 -5.38
C ALA A 60 2.99 -9.05 -6.22
N SER A 61 3.47 -9.83 -7.19
CA SER A 61 2.64 -10.74 -7.99
C SER A 61 1.97 -11.80 -7.10
N GLU A 62 2.72 -12.46 -6.21
CA GLU A 62 2.16 -13.46 -5.30
C GLU A 62 1.17 -12.87 -4.29
N ILE A 63 1.43 -11.67 -3.76
CA ILE A 63 0.47 -10.97 -2.89
C ILE A 63 -0.86 -10.78 -3.63
N ASN A 64 -0.80 -10.27 -4.87
CA ASN A 64 -2.00 -10.04 -5.69
C ASN A 64 -2.73 -11.33 -6.03
N LEU A 65 -2.02 -12.45 -6.20
CA LEU A 65 -2.62 -13.76 -6.40
C LEU A 65 -3.32 -14.24 -5.13
N SER A 66 -2.63 -14.20 -3.97
CA SER A 66 -3.18 -14.63 -2.68
C SER A 66 -4.42 -13.85 -2.26
N LEU A 67 -4.47 -12.55 -2.55
CA LEU A 67 -5.63 -11.69 -2.28
C LEU A 67 -6.91 -12.15 -3.02
N GLN A 68 -6.79 -12.93 -4.09
CA GLN A 68 -7.97 -13.50 -4.78
C GLN A 68 -8.61 -14.64 -3.97
N TYR A 69 -7.87 -15.23 -3.04
CA TYR A 69 -8.28 -16.35 -2.21
C TYR A 69 -8.58 -15.94 -0.76
N ASP A 70 -8.63 -14.64 -0.46
CA ASP A 70 -8.76 -14.08 0.90
C ASP A 70 -10.05 -14.43 1.63
N SER A 71 -11.07 -14.84 0.87
CA SER A 71 -12.34 -15.31 1.43
C SER A 71 -12.28 -16.72 2.04
N GLN A 72 -11.18 -17.47 1.85
CA GLN A 72 -11.22 -18.92 2.02
C GLN A 72 -10.71 -19.49 3.35
N ARG A 73 -9.97 -18.77 4.24
CA ARG A 73 -9.72 -19.20 5.64
C ARG A 73 -8.78 -18.29 6.46
N ASN A 74 -8.98 -18.34 7.78
CA ASN A 74 -8.15 -17.89 8.91
C ASN A 74 -7.50 -16.50 8.81
N GLU A 75 -8.35 -15.48 8.93
CA GLU A 75 -8.03 -14.04 8.92
C GLU A 75 -6.80 -13.65 9.77
N PRO A 76 -6.62 -14.13 11.04
CA PRO A 76 -5.50 -13.68 11.87
C PRO A 76 -4.12 -14.12 11.38
N THR A 77 -4.00 -15.34 10.83
CA THR A 77 -2.73 -15.86 10.30
C THR A 77 -2.35 -15.14 9.00
N ARG A 78 -3.36 -14.80 8.18
CA ARG A 78 -3.16 -14.03 6.96
C ARG A 78 -2.77 -12.59 7.25
N ASP A 79 -3.44 -11.94 8.20
CA ASP A 79 -3.09 -10.60 8.65
C ASP A 79 -1.63 -10.53 9.13
N LEU A 80 -1.20 -11.46 9.99
CA LEU A 80 0.18 -11.53 10.46
C LEU A 80 1.17 -11.75 9.30
N THR A 81 0.80 -12.59 8.34
CA THR A 81 1.62 -12.86 7.16
C THR A 81 1.77 -11.62 6.28
N TYR A 82 0.67 -10.91 6.01
CA TYR A 82 0.71 -9.69 5.22
C TYR A 82 1.43 -8.55 5.96
N ASP A 83 1.27 -8.42 7.28
CA ASP A 83 2.03 -7.45 8.08
C ASP A 83 3.55 -7.71 8.01
N LEU A 84 3.97 -8.98 8.04
CA LEU A 84 5.37 -9.36 7.85
C LEU A 84 5.86 -8.99 6.44
N VAL A 85 5.06 -9.31 5.42
CA VAL A 85 5.38 -9.02 4.01
C VAL A 85 5.48 -7.52 3.75
N ASP A 86 4.59 -6.72 4.32
CA ASP A 86 4.62 -5.26 4.24
C ASP A 86 5.87 -4.69 4.92
N ALA A 87 6.26 -5.23 6.08
CA ALA A 87 7.49 -4.84 6.76
C ALA A 87 8.72 -5.14 5.89
N VAL A 88 8.77 -6.31 5.26
CA VAL A 88 9.82 -6.68 4.29
C VAL A 88 9.84 -5.70 3.13
N HIS A 89 8.70 -5.47 2.48
CA HIS A 89 8.59 -4.55 1.34
C HIS A 89 9.08 -3.13 1.69
N MET A 90 8.74 -2.63 2.88
CA MET A 90 9.19 -1.34 3.38
C MET A 90 10.71 -1.28 3.55
N ILE A 91 11.32 -2.29 4.16
CA ILE A 91 12.78 -2.37 4.35
C ILE A 91 13.51 -2.42 3.00
N LEU A 92 13.01 -3.24 2.07
CA LEU A 92 13.57 -3.38 0.73
C LEU A 92 13.50 -2.09 -0.07
N SER A 93 12.36 -1.40 -0.01
CA SER A 93 12.15 -0.11 -0.67
C SER A 93 13.10 0.97 -0.12
N GLN A 94 13.34 0.99 1.19
CA GLN A 94 14.31 1.89 1.80
C GLN A 94 15.74 1.61 1.32
N ARG A 95 16.13 0.32 1.24
CA ARG A 95 17.45 -0.08 0.72
C ARG A 95 17.64 0.33 -0.74
N LYS A 96 16.64 0.08 -1.60
CA LYS A 96 16.67 0.50 -3.01
C LYS A 96 16.99 1.99 -3.14
N ASN A 97 16.31 2.83 -2.35
CA ASN A 97 16.52 4.28 -2.36
C ASN A 97 17.89 4.71 -1.83
N GLN A 98 18.49 3.97 -0.89
CA GLN A 98 19.84 4.25 -0.38
C GLN A 98 20.92 3.97 -1.43
N SER A 99 20.78 2.89 -2.20
CA SER A 99 21.72 2.56 -3.29
C SER A 99 21.74 3.62 -4.40
N THR A 100 20.62 4.28 -4.66
CA THR A 100 20.53 5.35 -5.68
C THR A 100 21.25 6.63 -5.25
N ILE A 101 21.30 6.92 -3.94
CA ILE A 101 21.85 8.18 -3.41
C ILE A 101 23.38 8.11 -3.25
N GLY A 102 23.96 6.91 -3.09
CA GLY A 102 25.40 6.72 -2.88
C GLY A 102 26.29 6.79 -4.13
N GLY A 103 25.73 6.84 -5.34
CA GLY A 103 26.48 6.66 -6.59
C GLY A 103 27.09 7.91 -7.24
N TYR A 104 26.79 9.12 -6.76
CA TYR A 104 27.21 10.38 -7.41
C TYR A 104 27.90 11.36 -6.46
N SER A 105 28.90 10.89 -5.70
CA SER A 105 29.87 11.77 -5.03
C SER A 105 31.17 11.03 -4.76
N THR A 106 31.86 10.63 -5.83
CA THR A 106 33.32 10.63 -5.78
C THR A 106 33.76 12.08 -5.90
N PRO A 107 34.45 12.66 -4.89
CA PRO A 107 35.10 13.93 -5.10
C PRO A 107 36.13 13.69 -6.19
N ILE A 108 35.94 14.34 -7.35
CA ILE A 108 36.98 14.47 -8.36
C ILE A 108 38.16 15.12 -7.62
N GLN A 109 39.15 14.31 -7.23
CA GLN A 109 40.43 14.84 -6.81
C GLN A 109 41.04 15.49 -8.05
N MET A 110 40.81 16.79 -8.19
CA MET A 110 41.59 17.62 -9.10
C MET A 110 43.03 17.58 -8.57
N THR A 111 43.83 16.72 -9.18
CA THR A 111 45.29 16.83 -9.11
C THR A 111 45.67 18.14 -9.79
N THR A 112 45.89 19.18 -8.99
CA THR A 112 46.46 20.45 -9.45
C THR A 112 47.90 20.19 -9.89
N GLY A 113 48.09 20.05 -11.20
CA GLY A 113 49.41 20.16 -11.83
C GLY A 113 49.81 21.62 -11.89
N ASP A 114 51.01 21.91 -11.38
CA ASP A 114 51.68 23.20 -11.40
C ASP A 114 51.68 23.85 -12.78
N THR A 115 51.17 25.08 -12.87
CA THR A 115 51.63 26.06 -13.88
C THR A 115 51.46 27.47 -13.32
N GLN A 116 52.58 28.10 -12.98
CA GLN A 116 52.67 29.57 -12.83
C GLN A 116 52.42 30.24 -14.19
N PRO A 117 51.77 31.41 -14.26
CA PRO A 117 52.56 32.64 -14.20
C PRO A 117 51.90 33.85 -13.49
N THR A 118 52.75 34.57 -12.78
CA THR A 118 52.86 36.04 -12.60
C THR A 118 51.64 36.96 -12.79
N SER A 119 51.38 37.67 -11.68
CA SER A 119 51.36 39.13 -11.53
C SER A 119 50.05 39.94 -11.64
N SER A 120 49.93 40.86 -10.66
CA SER A 120 49.14 42.10 -10.58
C SER A 120 47.62 41.92 -10.48
N SER A 121 46.85 42.60 -9.63
CA SER A 121 47.03 43.80 -8.81
C SER A 121 45.81 43.93 -7.85
N SER A 122 45.97 44.65 -6.72
CA SER A 122 45.02 45.57 -6.03
C SER A 122 43.51 45.24 -5.98
N ASP A 123 42.72 45.48 -4.94
CA ASP A 123 42.81 46.17 -3.65
C ASP A 123 41.47 45.87 -2.93
N ASP A 124 41.43 46.15 -1.62
CA ASP A 124 40.25 46.50 -0.81
C ASP A 124 39.18 45.44 -0.40
N THR A 125 39.31 45.04 0.86
CA THR A 125 38.21 44.74 1.81
C THR A 125 37.91 46.03 2.61
N PRO A 126 36.72 46.26 3.24
CA PRO A 126 36.06 45.30 4.11
C PRO A 126 34.51 45.26 4.06
N ASN A 127 33.94 44.06 4.26
CA ASN A 127 33.13 43.69 5.43
C ASN A 127 31.75 44.35 5.53
N GLU A 128 30.68 43.62 5.20
CA GLU A 128 29.45 43.69 5.99
C GLU A 128 28.63 42.39 5.93
N THR A 129 28.50 41.85 7.13
CA THR A 129 27.66 40.76 7.64
C THR A 129 26.22 40.77 7.09
N ASN A 130 25.78 39.66 6.51
CA ASN A 130 24.36 39.32 6.41
C ASN A 130 24.16 37.84 6.71
N GLN A 131 23.71 37.57 7.94
CA GLN A 131 23.16 36.29 8.36
C GLN A 131 21.79 36.11 7.73
N SER A 132 21.66 35.13 6.83
CA SER A 132 20.38 34.58 6.41
C SER A 132 20.26 33.15 6.93
N ASP A 133 19.25 32.94 7.77
CA ASP A 133 18.86 31.65 8.32
C ASP A 133 18.41 30.70 7.20
N ALA A 134 19.22 29.67 6.94
CA ALA A 134 18.82 28.48 6.19
C ALA A 134 18.49 27.36 7.18
N PRO A 135 17.47 26.52 6.92
CA PRO A 135 16.98 25.55 7.89
C PRO A 135 17.98 24.42 8.11
N GLU A 136 18.25 24.12 9.38
CA GLU A 136 19.02 22.95 9.81
C GLU A 136 18.42 21.66 9.22
N VAL A 137 19.13 21.08 8.26
CA VAL A 137 18.89 19.71 7.83
C VAL A 137 19.53 18.81 8.88
N HIS A 138 18.72 18.22 9.75
CA HIS A 138 19.15 17.20 10.69
C HIS A 138 19.73 16.00 9.93
N ASN A 139 21.06 15.92 9.95
CA ASN A 139 21.84 14.83 9.40
C ASN A 139 21.70 13.60 10.32
N PHE A 140 20.95 12.58 9.89
CA PHE A 140 20.58 11.41 10.70
C PHE A 140 21.61 10.27 10.54
N ASN A 141 22.76 10.43 11.20
CA ASN A 141 23.87 9.45 11.20
C ASN A 141 23.78 8.44 12.38
N PHE A 142 22.60 7.85 12.62
CA PHE A 142 22.40 6.98 13.80
C PHE A 142 22.73 5.49 13.55
N LEU A 143 22.61 4.99 12.31
CA LEU A 143 22.76 3.54 12.05
C LEU A 143 24.19 3.08 11.68
N ASN A 144 25.08 3.99 11.27
CA ASN A 144 26.50 3.65 11.03
C ASN A 144 27.32 3.50 12.32
N GLY A 145 26.81 3.96 13.46
CA GLY A 145 27.51 3.86 14.76
C GLY A 145 27.41 2.49 15.45
N LEU A 146 26.46 1.63 15.04
CA LEU A 146 26.20 0.34 15.69
C LEU A 146 26.99 -0.84 15.10
N LEU A 147 27.70 -0.64 13.97
CA LEU A 147 28.40 -1.71 13.25
C LEU A 147 29.93 -1.71 13.40
N CYS A 148 30.52 -0.74 14.12
CA CYS A 148 31.96 -0.67 14.34
C CYS A 148 32.28 -0.41 15.82
N LYS A 149 32.36 -1.49 16.62
CA LYS A 149 33.24 -1.65 17.80
C LYS A 149 32.87 -2.90 18.59
N THR A 150 33.33 -4.05 18.13
CA THR A 150 33.63 -5.18 19.01
C THR A 150 34.87 -5.85 18.45
N GLU A 151 35.99 -5.64 19.14
CA GLU A 151 37.21 -6.42 18.89
C GLU A 151 36.95 -7.89 19.21
N PRO A 152 37.47 -8.83 18.42
CA PRO A 152 37.25 -10.25 18.65
C PRO A 152 38.08 -10.72 19.85
N VAL A 153 37.40 -11.14 20.92
CA VAL A 153 38.01 -12.00 21.93
C VAL A 153 37.94 -13.42 21.38
N THR A 154 39.07 -13.93 20.94
CA THR A 154 39.27 -15.35 20.69
C THR A 154 39.41 -16.05 22.03
N ASP A 155 38.70 -17.16 22.24
CA ASP A 155 39.26 -18.44 22.69
C ASP A 155 38.18 -19.55 22.71
N GLY A 156 38.28 -20.46 21.74
CA GLY A 156 38.40 -21.89 22.06
C GLY A 156 37.16 -22.77 22.12
N GLU A 157 36.27 -22.58 23.11
CA GLU A 157 35.45 -23.73 23.57
C GLU A 157 33.93 -23.45 23.65
N ASP A 158 33.48 -22.20 23.52
CA ASP A 158 32.06 -21.83 23.67
C ASP A 158 31.24 -21.83 22.37
N ALA A 159 31.89 -21.93 21.21
CA ALA A 159 31.21 -21.87 19.91
C ALA A 159 30.37 -23.12 19.60
N GLU A 160 30.77 -24.30 20.09
CA GLU A 160 30.00 -25.54 19.92
C GLU A 160 28.78 -25.59 20.84
N ALA A 161 28.84 -24.97 22.03
CA ALA A 161 27.72 -24.89 22.96
C ALA A 161 26.63 -23.95 22.44
N GLU A 162 26.99 -22.81 21.84
CA GLU A 162 26.02 -21.91 21.19
C GLU A 162 25.37 -22.56 19.96
N PHE A 163 26.12 -23.36 19.19
CA PHE A 163 25.59 -24.07 18.02
C PHE A 163 24.62 -25.21 18.42
N ALA A 164 24.85 -25.88 19.55
CA ALA A 164 23.96 -26.92 20.09
C ALA A 164 22.62 -26.35 20.59
N ILE A 165 22.64 -25.17 21.22
CA ILE A 165 21.42 -24.46 21.66
C ILE A 165 20.60 -24.03 20.43
N TYR A 166 21.26 -23.59 19.35
CA TYR A 166 20.58 -23.16 18.12
C TYR A 166 19.85 -24.31 17.39
N ASN A 167 20.46 -25.49 17.32
CA ASN A 167 19.80 -26.67 16.74
C ASN A 167 18.63 -27.17 17.61
N GLN A 168 18.71 -27.07 18.95
CA GLN A 168 17.58 -27.34 19.82
C GLN A 168 16.41 -26.35 19.63
N VAL A 169 16.69 -25.06 19.39
CA VAL A 169 15.66 -24.07 19.06
C VAL A 169 15.04 -24.35 17.69
N ALA A 170 15.86 -24.75 16.71
CA ALA A 170 15.39 -25.12 15.37
C ALA A 170 14.51 -26.39 15.39
N ASP A 171 14.79 -27.37 16.26
CA ASP A 171 13.97 -28.58 16.41
C ASP A 171 12.72 -28.34 17.28
N ALA A 172 12.76 -27.43 18.26
CA ALA A 172 11.60 -27.01 19.05
C ALA A 172 10.53 -26.28 18.21
N THR A 173 10.89 -25.74 17.03
CA THR A 173 9.95 -25.05 16.12
C THR A 173 8.87 -25.93 15.49
N ILE A 174 8.89 -27.25 15.71
CA ILE A 174 7.87 -28.18 15.19
C ILE A 174 6.71 -28.40 16.18
N GLY A 175 6.83 -27.98 17.45
CA GLY A 175 5.86 -28.36 18.49
C GLY A 175 5.02 -27.26 19.13
N ASN A 176 5.49 -26.00 19.18
CA ASN A 176 4.85 -25.02 20.05
C ASN A 176 5.05 -23.56 19.59
N ALA A 177 4.06 -23.01 18.88
CA ALA A 177 4.08 -21.65 18.36
C ALA A 177 4.24 -20.58 19.46
N ASP A 178 3.72 -20.83 20.66
CA ASP A 178 3.84 -19.91 21.81
C ASP A 178 5.29 -19.79 22.31
N GLU A 179 6.07 -20.86 22.20
CA GLU A 179 7.45 -20.92 22.67
C GLU A 179 8.41 -20.24 21.67
N LEU A 180 8.11 -20.37 20.37
CA LEU A 180 8.75 -19.61 19.30
C LEU A 180 8.53 -18.10 19.49
N MET A 181 7.29 -17.67 19.76
CA MET A 181 6.96 -16.26 19.94
C MET A 181 7.58 -15.68 21.22
N LYS A 182 7.71 -16.47 22.28
CA LYS A 182 8.44 -16.09 23.51
C LYS A 182 9.94 -15.90 23.24
N THR A 183 10.53 -16.81 22.46
CA THR A 183 11.97 -16.82 22.17
C THR A 183 12.33 -15.68 21.20
N LEU A 184 11.52 -15.45 20.16
CA LEU A 184 11.63 -14.30 19.28
C LEU A 184 11.40 -12.98 20.03
N GLY A 185 10.43 -12.93 20.94
CA GLY A 185 10.21 -11.77 21.82
C GLY A 185 11.39 -11.46 22.75
N SER A 186 12.12 -12.49 23.20
CA SER A 186 13.33 -12.34 24.02
C SER A 186 14.57 -11.97 23.21
N LEU A 187 14.70 -12.44 21.96
CA LEU A 187 15.81 -12.12 21.06
C LEU A 187 15.66 -10.74 20.40
N LEU A 188 14.42 -10.30 20.16
CA LEU A 188 14.08 -8.98 19.63
C LEU A 188 13.90 -7.93 20.74
N ALA A 189 14.10 -8.30 22.01
CA ALA A 189 14.20 -7.37 23.12
C ALA A 189 15.52 -6.59 23.02
N VAL A 190 15.58 -5.67 22.05
CA VAL A 190 16.54 -4.58 22.05
C VAL A 190 16.36 -3.83 23.38
N PRO A 191 17.43 -3.54 24.15
CA PRO A 191 17.31 -2.66 25.29
C PRO A 191 16.89 -1.29 24.74
N TYR A 192 15.61 -0.98 24.89
CA TYR A 192 15.11 0.37 24.73
C TYR A 192 15.95 1.24 25.68
N PRO A 193 16.57 2.33 25.23
CA PRO A 193 17.28 3.20 26.16
C PRO A 193 16.26 3.63 27.22
N GLN A 194 16.51 3.22 28.46
CA GLN A 194 15.82 3.82 29.59
C GLN A 194 16.20 5.29 29.59
N GLU A 195 15.35 6.14 29.01
CA GLU A 195 15.38 7.56 29.27
C GLU A 195 15.25 7.71 30.78
N THR A 196 16.35 8.10 31.41
CA THR A 196 16.38 8.42 32.83
C THR A 196 15.30 9.45 33.10
N GLY A 197 14.32 9.07 33.92
CA GLY A 197 13.11 9.82 34.25
C GLY A 197 13.35 11.06 35.11
N ALA A 198 14.36 11.87 34.81
CA ALA A 198 14.67 13.10 35.53
C ALA A 198 14.23 14.39 34.81
N ASN A 199 13.84 14.32 33.53
CA ASN A 199 13.52 15.52 32.73
C ASN A 199 12.06 15.67 32.27
N ARG A 200 11.19 14.66 32.47
CA ARG A 200 9.80 14.71 32.00
C ARG A 200 8.80 15.31 33.01
N GLU A 201 9.21 15.48 34.27
CA GLU A 201 8.32 15.98 35.33
C GLU A 201 8.31 17.52 35.47
N LYS A 202 9.25 18.22 34.84
CA LYS A 202 9.27 19.70 34.82
C LYS A 202 8.52 20.35 33.66
N ARG A 203 8.01 19.56 32.69
CA ARG A 203 7.21 20.06 31.55
C ARG A 203 5.71 19.80 31.67
N ARG A 204 5.23 19.33 32.83
CA ARG A 204 3.79 19.09 33.13
C ARG A 204 3.11 20.23 33.90
N LYS A 205 3.75 21.40 34.02
CA LYS A 205 3.11 22.61 34.53
C LYS A 205 3.10 23.66 33.41
N SER A 206 1.91 23.91 32.85
CA SER A 206 1.52 25.06 32.01
C SER A 206 1.44 24.93 30.48
N SER A 207 1.13 23.78 29.88
CA SER A 207 0.54 23.77 28.53
C SER A 207 -0.93 23.37 28.63
N GLY A 208 -1.83 24.35 28.54
CA GLY A 208 -3.27 24.09 28.55
C GLY A 208 -3.65 23.05 27.49
N GLU A 209 -4.49 22.09 27.88
CA GLU A 209 -5.08 21.11 26.97
C GLU A 209 -5.66 21.87 25.77
N SER A 210 -5.06 21.69 24.60
CA SER A 210 -5.61 22.28 23.39
C SER A 210 -6.97 21.61 23.16
N ALA A 211 -8.02 22.40 23.12
CA ALA A 211 -9.43 21.96 23.09
C ALA A 211 -9.84 21.15 21.83
N THR A 212 -8.86 20.65 21.07
CA THR A 212 -9.02 19.99 19.77
C THR A 212 -8.33 18.63 19.69
N GLU A 213 -7.72 18.13 20.77
CA GLU A 213 -7.17 16.77 20.80
C GLU A 213 -8.30 15.73 20.96
N MET A 214 -8.45 14.84 19.98
CA MET A 214 -9.36 13.69 20.05
C MET A 214 -8.64 12.50 20.69
N ARG A 215 -9.07 12.11 21.89
CA ARG A 215 -8.50 10.97 22.61
C ARG A 215 -9.28 9.68 22.37
N CYS A 216 -8.56 8.56 22.30
CA CYS A 216 -9.16 7.25 22.13
C CYS A 216 -10.00 6.88 23.34
N VAL A 217 -11.27 6.55 23.14
CA VAL A 217 -12.18 6.18 24.23
C VAL A 217 -11.86 4.82 24.87
N ARG A 218 -10.97 4.02 24.25
CA ARG A 218 -10.60 2.68 24.73
C ARG A 218 -9.24 2.63 25.42
N CYS A 219 -8.23 3.33 24.89
CA CYS A 219 -6.88 3.28 25.47
C CYS A 219 -6.43 4.54 26.20
N GLU A 220 -7.15 5.67 26.11
CA GLU A 220 -6.88 6.99 26.73
C GLU A 220 -5.50 7.64 26.43
N GLU A 221 -4.46 6.86 26.22
CA GLU A 221 -3.09 7.24 25.91
C GLU A 221 -2.92 7.77 24.49
N TYR A 222 -3.77 7.33 23.56
CA TYR A 222 -3.71 7.78 22.18
C TYR A 222 -4.56 9.05 21.97
N GLY A 223 -3.89 10.15 21.63
CA GLY A 223 -4.49 11.41 21.21
C GLY A 223 -4.11 11.75 19.77
N THR A 224 -5.05 12.31 19.01
CA THR A 224 -4.77 12.82 17.65
C THR A 224 -5.68 13.99 17.30
N HIS A 225 -5.24 14.84 16.39
CA HIS A 225 -6.04 15.93 15.83
C HIS A 225 -6.71 15.58 14.49
N SER A 226 -6.47 14.37 13.96
CA SER A 226 -6.98 13.94 12.66
C SER A 226 -7.98 12.80 12.79
N VAL A 227 -9.15 12.95 12.15
CA VAL A 227 -10.18 11.88 12.08
C VAL A 227 -9.62 10.64 11.39
N ALA A 228 -8.78 10.84 10.36
CA ALA A 228 -8.14 9.74 9.64
C ALA A 228 -7.17 8.97 10.55
N GLY A 229 -6.36 9.70 11.33
CA GLY A 229 -5.46 9.12 12.32
C GLY A 229 -6.22 8.31 13.38
N TYR A 230 -7.33 8.87 13.86
CA TYR A 230 -8.19 8.20 14.84
C TYR A 230 -8.81 6.91 14.28
N MET A 231 -9.36 6.94 13.06
CA MET A 231 -9.93 5.76 12.41
C MET A 231 -8.87 4.69 12.10
N LYS A 232 -7.64 5.09 11.73
CA LYS A 232 -6.51 4.16 11.57
C LYS A 232 -6.16 3.50 12.92
N HIS A 233 -6.10 4.29 14.00
CA HIS A 233 -5.84 3.78 15.34
C HIS A 233 -6.90 2.76 15.79
N LEU A 234 -8.19 3.05 15.61
CA LEU A 234 -9.26 2.10 15.96
C LEU A 234 -9.10 0.76 15.23
N ARG A 235 -8.75 0.77 13.94
CA ARG A 235 -8.54 -0.45 13.16
C ARG A 235 -7.31 -1.23 13.63
N VAL A 236 -6.17 -0.54 13.78
CA VAL A 236 -4.88 -1.20 14.07
C VAL A 236 -4.77 -1.64 15.52
N LYS A 237 -5.23 -0.83 16.48
CA LYS A 237 -5.05 -1.12 17.92
C LYS A 237 -6.25 -1.78 18.58
N HIS A 238 -7.44 -1.61 18.01
CA HIS A 238 -8.68 -2.07 18.64
C HIS A 238 -9.51 -3.00 17.74
N TYR A 239 -9.02 -3.31 16.54
CA TYR A 239 -9.71 -4.17 15.55
C TYR A 239 -11.19 -3.83 15.41
N THR A 240 -11.49 -2.53 15.38
CA THR A 240 -12.87 -2.04 15.36
C THR A 240 -13.02 -0.82 14.47
N THR A 241 -14.24 -0.56 14.04
CA THR A 241 -14.62 0.65 13.31
C THR A 241 -15.25 1.69 14.24
N ALA A 242 -15.32 2.95 13.80
CA ALA A 242 -16.02 4.00 14.55
C ALA A 242 -17.49 3.65 14.80
N VAL A 243 -18.15 2.95 13.85
CA VAL A 243 -19.55 2.54 13.97
C VAL A 243 -19.72 1.49 15.08
N GLU A 244 -18.89 0.46 15.08
CA GLU A 244 -18.91 -0.61 16.10
C GLU A 244 -18.51 -0.11 17.48
N ALA A 245 -17.59 0.85 17.53
CA ALA A 245 -17.20 1.49 18.78
C ALA A 245 -18.27 2.45 19.34
N GLY A 246 -19.39 2.66 18.63
CA GLY A 246 -20.43 3.60 19.02
C GLY A 246 -19.93 5.04 19.01
N ILE A 247 -19.10 5.40 18.03
CA ILE A 247 -18.45 6.71 17.92
C ILE A 247 -18.94 7.44 16.67
N SER A 248 -19.32 8.70 16.85
CA SER A 248 -19.55 9.65 15.77
C SER A 248 -18.64 10.86 15.90
N PHE A 249 -18.26 11.45 14.77
CA PHE A 249 -17.45 12.66 14.74
C PHE A 249 -18.37 13.85 14.47
N ARG A 250 -18.31 14.88 15.31
CA ARG A 250 -19.02 16.13 15.12
C ARG A 250 -18.04 17.19 14.63
N CYS A 251 -18.25 17.63 13.40
CA CYS A 251 -17.55 18.79 12.87
C CYS A 251 -18.07 20.08 13.53
N SER A 252 -17.23 21.10 13.66
CA SER A 252 -17.64 22.44 14.12
C SER A 252 -18.74 23.09 13.28
N CYS A 253 -18.98 22.64 12.05
CA CYS A 253 -20.14 23.04 11.26
C CYS A 253 -21.49 22.46 11.76
N GLY A 254 -21.47 21.65 12.82
CA GLY A 254 -22.63 21.03 13.44
C GLY A 254 -23.02 19.67 12.86
N LYS A 255 -22.43 19.25 11.73
CA LYS A 255 -22.72 17.93 11.15
C LYS A 255 -22.03 16.81 11.92
N LYS A 256 -22.83 15.80 12.29
CA LYS A 256 -22.36 14.50 12.78
C LYS A 256 -22.12 13.56 11.61
N CYS A 257 -20.97 12.91 11.59
CA CYS A 257 -20.58 11.98 10.53
C CYS A 257 -19.84 10.79 11.15
N ARG A 258 -20.12 9.57 10.68
CA ARG A 258 -19.36 8.36 11.06
C ARG A 258 -18.24 8.01 10.07
N SER A 259 -18.14 8.75 8.96
CA SER A 259 -17.13 8.53 7.92
C SER A 259 -16.29 9.78 7.67
N GLN A 260 -15.13 9.58 7.04
CA GLN A 260 -14.20 10.65 6.68
C GLN A 260 -14.73 11.56 5.54
N LYS A 261 -15.79 11.15 4.83
CA LYS A 261 -16.28 11.83 3.61
C LYS A 261 -16.61 13.31 3.83
N HIS A 262 -17.12 13.67 5.01
CA HIS A 262 -17.44 15.05 5.32
C HIS A 262 -16.19 15.92 5.46
N TYR A 263 -15.15 15.39 6.09
CA TYR A 263 -13.88 16.08 6.33
C TYR A 263 -13.02 16.19 5.08
N LEU A 264 -13.16 15.25 4.14
CA LEU A 264 -12.52 15.32 2.82
C LEU A 264 -13.28 16.20 1.82
N SER A 265 -14.54 16.53 2.12
CA SER A 265 -15.30 17.41 1.25
C SER A 265 -14.78 18.84 1.38
N LYS A 266 -14.27 19.41 0.29
CA LYS A 266 -13.86 20.83 0.18
C LYS A 266 -14.97 21.82 0.58
N LYS A 267 -16.20 21.36 0.78
CA LYS A 267 -17.38 22.15 1.17
C LYS A 267 -17.50 22.40 2.68
N CYS A 268 -16.72 21.71 3.52
CA CYS A 268 -16.72 21.94 4.96
C CYS A 268 -15.49 22.73 5.39
N LEU A 269 -15.70 23.94 5.90
CA LEU A 269 -14.64 24.80 6.47
C LEU A 269 -14.43 24.56 7.97
N GLY A 270 -15.01 23.49 8.53
CA GLY A 270 -14.93 23.22 9.96
C GLY A 270 -13.51 22.80 10.35
N ALA A 271 -12.81 23.67 11.07
CA ALA A 271 -11.42 23.47 11.47
C ALA A 271 -11.24 22.47 12.64
N SER A 272 -12.31 22.15 13.38
CA SER A 272 -12.24 21.29 14.56
C SER A 272 -13.28 20.18 14.53
N VAL A 273 -12.90 19.05 15.12
CA VAL A 273 -13.71 17.85 15.21
C VAL A 273 -13.72 17.38 16.66
N THR A 274 -14.91 17.00 17.13
CA THR A 274 -15.10 16.43 18.46
C THR A 274 -15.69 15.03 18.34
N ILE A 275 -15.31 14.15 19.25
CA ILE A 275 -15.84 12.78 19.32
C ILE A 275 -17.10 12.79 20.18
N VAL A 276 -18.16 12.17 19.68
CA VAL A 276 -19.45 12.04 20.37
C VAL A 276 -19.79 10.56 20.43
N ARG A 277 -20.03 10.02 21.64
CA ARG A 277 -20.47 8.64 21.81
C ARG A 277 -21.95 8.51 21.44
N ASP A 278 -22.28 7.46 20.69
CA ASP A 278 -23.66 7.11 20.37
C ASP A 278 -24.40 6.80 21.68
N GLY A 279 -25.55 7.42 21.91
CA GLY A 279 -26.33 7.26 23.15
C GLY A 279 -26.09 8.34 24.22
N GLU A 280 -25.05 9.15 24.09
CA GLU A 280 -25.01 10.45 24.77
C GLU A 280 -25.93 11.39 23.97
N GLU A 281 -27.25 11.22 24.15
CA GLU A 281 -28.22 12.19 23.69
C GLU A 281 -27.81 13.55 24.25
N GLU A 282 -27.78 14.58 23.40
CA GLU A 282 -27.52 15.95 23.80
C GLU A 282 -28.64 16.41 24.73
N GLY A 283 -28.48 16.09 26.01
CA GLY A 283 -29.33 16.56 27.08
C GLY A 283 -29.32 18.08 27.05
N GLY A 284 -30.35 18.67 26.46
CA GLY A 284 -30.79 20.03 26.69
C GLY A 284 -29.69 21.08 26.71
N GLY A 285 -28.99 21.26 25.58
CA GLY A 285 -28.30 22.52 25.33
C GLY A 285 -29.33 23.65 25.35
N ARG A 286 -29.48 24.31 26.51
CA ARG A 286 -30.31 25.50 26.71
C ARG A 286 -30.14 26.42 25.51
N LYS A 287 -31.19 26.53 24.68
CA LYS A 287 -31.34 27.63 23.73
C LYS A 287 -31.06 28.90 24.53
N ARG A 288 -29.93 29.57 24.27
CA ARG A 288 -29.69 30.91 24.80
C ARG A 288 -30.85 31.76 24.33
N SER A 289 -31.74 32.09 25.27
CA SER A 289 -32.82 33.03 25.08
C SER A 289 -32.20 34.36 24.71
N GLY A 290 -32.32 34.73 23.44
CA GLY A 290 -32.29 36.12 23.03
C GLY A 290 -33.53 36.79 23.58
N GLU A 291 -33.41 37.32 24.79
CA GLU A 291 -34.40 38.18 25.42
C GLU A 291 -34.07 39.63 25.04
N ASP A 292 -34.61 40.08 23.92
CA ASP A 292 -35.16 41.43 23.79
C ASP A 292 -35.83 41.56 22.41
N VAL A 293 -37.16 41.48 22.39
CA VAL A 293 -38.08 42.36 21.65
C VAL A 293 -39.50 41.95 22.06
N LYS A 294 -40.10 42.83 22.86
CA LYS A 294 -41.48 42.81 23.35
C LYS A 294 -42.47 42.92 22.20
N ARG A 295 -43.53 42.09 22.20
CA ARG A 295 -44.96 42.47 22.03
C ARG A 295 -45.80 41.20 21.89
N GLN A 296 -46.47 40.78 22.96
CA GLN A 296 -47.92 40.97 23.15
C GLN A 296 -48.79 40.48 21.98
N THR A 297 -49.41 39.30 22.16
CA THR A 297 -50.88 39.06 22.17
C THR A 297 -51.11 37.55 22.35
N LYS A 298 -51.43 37.07 23.55
CA LYS A 298 -52.80 36.79 24.02
C LYS A 298 -53.77 36.32 22.93
N ARG A 299 -53.98 35.01 22.81
CA ARG A 299 -55.31 34.40 22.91
C ARG A 299 -55.24 32.89 23.11
N ALA A 300 -55.99 32.44 24.12
CA ALA A 300 -56.21 31.05 24.50
C ALA A 300 -57.15 30.33 23.52
N LYS A 301 -56.95 29.01 23.33
CA LYS A 301 -58.02 27.99 23.33
C LYS A 301 -57.48 26.56 23.13
N SER A 302 -57.95 25.66 24.02
CA SER A 302 -58.25 24.21 23.90
C SER A 302 -57.31 23.31 23.06
N GLU A 303 -56.64 22.31 23.64
CA GLU A 303 -57.21 20.97 23.93
C GLU A 303 -58.04 20.39 22.79
N GLU A 304 -57.41 19.58 21.93
CA GLU A 304 -57.89 18.26 21.53
C GLU A 304 -56.86 17.57 20.64
N GLY A 305 -56.68 16.27 20.85
CA GLY A 305 -55.62 15.46 20.26
C GLY A 305 -55.72 15.33 18.75
N GLN A 306 -54.56 15.44 18.10
CA GLN A 306 -54.35 14.96 16.75
C GLN A 306 -53.04 14.15 16.74
N GLN A 307 -53.20 12.85 16.53
CA GLN A 307 -52.14 11.93 16.15
C GLN A 307 -51.54 12.45 14.84
N GLU A 308 -50.24 12.78 14.87
CA GLU A 308 -49.49 13.09 13.65
C GLU A 308 -49.49 11.87 12.73
N PRO A 309 -49.86 11.99 11.45
CA PRO A 309 -49.65 10.93 10.48
C PRO A 309 -48.15 10.80 10.29
N VAL A 310 -47.62 9.66 10.74
CA VAL A 310 -46.27 9.22 10.40
C VAL A 310 -46.17 9.22 8.88
N ASP A 311 -45.16 9.91 8.32
CA ASP A 311 -44.86 10.03 6.90
C ASP A 311 -44.62 8.65 6.23
N GLU A 312 -45.70 7.89 6.05
CA GLU A 312 -45.72 6.60 5.34
C GLU A 312 -45.34 6.81 3.86
N GLU A 313 -45.59 8.00 3.32
CA GLU A 313 -45.22 8.35 1.95
C GLU A 313 -43.70 8.52 1.76
N ALA A 314 -42.95 8.94 2.79
CA ALA A 314 -41.49 9.00 2.73
C ALA A 314 -40.85 7.61 2.86
N ALA A 315 -41.44 6.73 3.67
CA ALA A 315 -41.04 5.32 3.79
C ALA A 315 -41.33 4.53 2.51
N ILE A 316 -42.49 4.74 1.87
CA ILE A 316 -42.83 4.15 0.57
C ILE A 316 -41.90 4.66 -0.55
N LYS A 317 -41.41 5.91 -0.47
CA LYS A 317 -40.43 6.45 -1.44
C LYS A 317 -39.01 5.90 -1.26
N GLN A 318 -38.65 5.46 -0.05
CA GLN A 318 -37.39 4.75 0.20
C GLN A 318 -37.45 3.28 -0.23
N MET A 319 -38.58 2.59 -0.03
CA MET A 319 -38.75 1.20 -0.46
C MET A 319 -38.88 1.05 -2.00
N ARG A 320 -39.44 2.05 -2.70
CA ARG A 320 -39.48 2.03 -4.18
C ARG A 320 -38.12 2.23 -4.87
N LYS A 321 -37.05 2.59 -4.13
CA LYS A 321 -35.69 2.70 -4.69
C LYS A 321 -34.90 1.38 -4.62
N SER A 322 -35.30 0.42 -3.80
CA SER A 322 -34.62 -0.89 -3.68
C SER A 322 -35.06 -1.91 -4.73
N ASP A 323 -36.26 -1.79 -5.29
CA ASP A 323 -36.86 -2.84 -6.13
C ASP A 323 -36.42 -2.84 -7.60
N SER A 324 -35.48 -1.96 -7.98
CA SER A 324 -35.06 -1.83 -9.38
C SER A 324 -33.59 -2.13 -9.65
N ILE A 325 -32.91 -2.79 -8.70
CA ILE A 325 -31.56 -3.29 -8.95
C ILE A 325 -31.73 -4.57 -9.77
N THR A 326 -31.42 -4.48 -11.06
CA THR A 326 -31.39 -5.63 -11.97
C THR A 326 -30.44 -6.69 -11.41
N ARG A 327 -30.97 -7.85 -11.04
CA ARG A 327 -30.15 -9.00 -10.63
C ARG A 327 -29.57 -9.65 -11.89
N LEU A 328 -28.25 -9.79 -11.91
CA LEU A 328 -27.48 -10.50 -12.92
C LEU A 328 -27.55 -12.00 -12.60
N LYS A 329 -28.21 -12.79 -13.45
CA LYS A 329 -28.28 -14.26 -13.32
C LYS A 329 -27.26 -14.90 -14.23
N CYS A 330 -26.53 -15.91 -13.74
CA CYS A 330 -25.56 -16.61 -14.58
C CYS A 330 -26.27 -17.43 -15.66
N ILE A 331 -25.82 -17.29 -16.90
CA ILE A 331 -26.37 -18.04 -18.04
C ILE A 331 -25.98 -19.51 -18.01
N LYS A 332 -24.84 -19.85 -17.39
CA LYS A 332 -24.32 -21.23 -17.32
C LYS A 332 -24.79 -21.98 -16.09
N CYS A 333 -25.11 -21.28 -14.99
CA CYS A 333 -25.78 -21.88 -13.85
C CYS A 333 -26.94 -21.02 -13.33
N GLU A 334 -28.15 -21.57 -13.39
CA GLU A 334 -29.37 -20.88 -12.96
C GLU A 334 -29.39 -20.53 -11.46
N LYS A 335 -28.48 -21.12 -10.68
CA LYS A 335 -28.42 -20.98 -9.22
C LYS A 335 -27.72 -19.70 -8.75
N PHE A 336 -26.88 -19.07 -9.58
CA PHE A 336 -26.12 -17.90 -9.18
C PHE A 336 -26.79 -16.60 -9.63
N GLU A 337 -27.05 -15.71 -8.67
CA GLU A 337 -27.55 -14.36 -8.92
C GLU A 337 -26.75 -13.33 -8.11
N THR A 338 -26.43 -12.19 -8.70
CA THR A 338 -25.75 -11.09 -8.01
C THR A 338 -26.19 -9.72 -8.55
N CYS A 339 -25.99 -8.66 -7.78
CA CYS A 339 -26.17 -7.28 -8.23
C CYS A 339 -24.86 -6.60 -8.65
N ASN A 340 -23.72 -7.29 -8.53
CA ASN A 340 -22.39 -6.72 -8.79
C ASN A 340 -21.75 -7.39 -10.02
N VAL A 341 -21.40 -6.57 -11.03
CA VAL A 341 -20.73 -7.03 -12.26
C VAL A 341 -19.40 -7.71 -11.96
N GLY A 342 -18.62 -7.20 -10.99
CA GLY A 342 -17.37 -7.81 -10.56
C GLY A 342 -17.57 -9.21 -9.99
N SER A 343 -18.53 -9.39 -9.08
CA SER A 343 -18.87 -10.71 -8.54
C SER A 343 -19.36 -11.68 -9.62
N TYR A 344 -20.11 -11.18 -10.61
CA TYR A 344 -20.57 -11.98 -11.74
C TYR A 344 -19.41 -12.46 -12.62
N ILE A 345 -18.44 -11.60 -12.91
CA ILE A 345 -17.23 -11.95 -13.67
C ILE A 345 -16.38 -12.96 -12.90
N THR A 346 -16.17 -12.75 -11.60
CA THR A 346 -15.43 -13.70 -10.75
C THR A 346 -16.11 -15.07 -10.74
N HIS A 347 -17.44 -15.10 -10.65
CA HIS A 347 -18.23 -16.33 -10.73
C HIS A 347 -18.03 -17.07 -12.06
N LEU A 348 -18.11 -16.38 -13.20
CA LEU A 348 -17.86 -16.97 -14.51
C LEU A 348 -16.45 -17.59 -14.61
N LYS A 349 -15.44 -16.89 -14.11
CA LYS A 349 -14.06 -17.40 -14.10
C LYS A 349 -13.91 -18.64 -13.21
N GLN A 350 -14.43 -18.58 -11.98
CA GLN A 350 -14.18 -19.62 -10.99
C GLN A 350 -15.00 -20.90 -11.22
N LEU A 351 -16.25 -20.78 -11.65
CA LEU A 351 -17.15 -21.94 -11.77
C LEU A 351 -17.36 -22.42 -13.20
N HIS A 352 -17.03 -21.60 -14.20
CA HIS A 352 -17.28 -21.93 -15.59
C HIS A 352 -16.05 -21.79 -16.49
N ASP A 353 -14.90 -21.48 -15.90
CA ASP A 353 -13.62 -21.26 -16.59
C ASP A 353 -13.79 -20.42 -17.87
N THR A 354 -14.54 -19.32 -17.74
CA THR A 354 -14.93 -18.50 -18.89
C THR A 354 -14.93 -17.03 -18.53
N THR A 355 -14.67 -16.20 -19.53
CA THR A 355 -14.81 -14.75 -19.44
C THR A 355 -16.16 -14.29 -20.04
N PRO A 356 -16.65 -13.08 -19.73
CA PRO A 356 -17.85 -12.55 -20.38
C PRO A 356 -17.74 -12.57 -21.91
N GLY A 357 -16.59 -12.18 -22.47
CA GLY A 357 -16.37 -12.22 -23.91
C GLY A 357 -16.48 -13.62 -24.52
N GLN A 358 -15.82 -14.62 -23.90
CA GLN A 358 -15.92 -16.02 -24.34
C GLN A 358 -17.33 -16.60 -24.18
N ALA A 359 -18.10 -16.10 -23.21
CA ALA A 359 -19.48 -16.52 -22.99
C ALA A 359 -20.50 -15.77 -23.87
N GLY A 360 -20.04 -14.90 -24.79
CA GLY A 360 -20.92 -14.04 -25.60
C GLY A 360 -21.70 -13.02 -24.76
N ILE A 361 -21.20 -12.62 -23.59
CA ILE A 361 -21.87 -11.71 -22.66
C ILE A 361 -21.23 -10.32 -22.72
N SER A 362 -22.09 -9.32 -22.91
CA SER A 362 -21.75 -7.91 -22.70
C SER A 362 -22.64 -7.28 -21.63
N PHE A 363 -22.06 -6.40 -20.82
CA PHE A 363 -22.77 -5.59 -19.84
C PHE A 363 -23.19 -4.27 -20.48
N LEU A 364 -24.49 -3.98 -20.48
CA LEU A 364 -25.05 -2.71 -20.95
C LEU A 364 -25.41 -1.83 -19.76
N CYS A 365 -24.75 -0.69 -19.65
CA CYS A 365 -25.06 0.33 -18.65
C CYS A 365 -26.19 1.25 -19.13
N GLU A 366 -26.95 1.86 -18.22
CA GLU A 366 -28.01 2.83 -18.59
C GLU A 366 -27.51 4.04 -19.41
N CYS A 367 -26.21 4.36 -19.38
CA CYS A 367 -25.63 5.38 -20.25
C CYS A 367 -25.49 4.94 -21.73
N GLY A 368 -25.86 3.69 -22.05
CA GLY A 368 -25.68 3.10 -23.37
C GLY A 368 -24.30 2.47 -23.59
N ASN A 369 -23.38 2.56 -22.62
CA ASN A 369 -22.07 1.94 -22.76
C ASN A 369 -22.16 0.41 -22.64
N LYS A 370 -21.61 -0.27 -23.63
CA LYS A 370 -21.54 -1.73 -23.72
C LYS A 370 -20.11 -2.17 -23.47
N SER A 371 -19.89 -3.01 -22.46
CA SER A 371 -18.54 -3.47 -22.11
C SER A 371 -18.53 -4.95 -21.79
N ARG A 372 -17.48 -5.65 -22.24
CA ARG A 372 -17.19 -7.04 -21.88
C ARG A 372 -16.36 -7.17 -20.59
N SER A 373 -16.01 -6.05 -19.95
CA SER A 373 -15.16 -6.03 -18.74
C SER A 373 -15.76 -5.20 -17.60
N ASN A 374 -15.18 -5.36 -16.40
CA ASN A 374 -15.58 -4.57 -15.23
C ASN A 374 -15.08 -3.11 -15.27
N TRP A 375 -14.34 -2.71 -16.31
CA TRP A 375 -13.61 -1.44 -16.31
C TRP A 375 -14.54 -0.23 -16.18
N HIS A 376 -15.66 -0.24 -16.92
CA HIS A 376 -16.66 0.83 -16.87
C HIS A 376 -17.25 1.03 -15.46
N PHE A 377 -17.40 -0.05 -14.70
CA PHE A 377 -18.02 -0.05 -13.37
C PHE A 377 -17.00 0.19 -12.25
N LYS A 378 -15.78 -0.35 -12.37
CA LYS A 378 -14.72 -0.20 -11.35
C LYS A 378 -14.16 1.22 -11.31
N ASN A 379 -14.05 1.88 -12.46
CA ASN A 379 -13.54 3.26 -12.52
C ASN A 379 -14.60 4.32 -12.22
N GLY A 380 -15.83 3.91 -11.88
CA GLY A 380 -16.73 4.48 -10.86
C GLY A 380 -17.08 5.98 -10.83
N GLY A 381 -16.49 6.82 -11.68
CA GLY A 381 -16.62 8.27 -11.60
C GLY A 381 -17.28 8.91 -12.82
N VAL A 382 -17.29 8.24 -13.97
CA VAL A 382 -17.72 8.89 -15.22
C VAL A 382 -19.22 8.72 -15.47
N CYS A 383 -19.81 7.61 -15.04
CA CYS A 383 -21.14 7.21 -15.49
C CYS A 383 -22.25 7.39 -14.42
N GLY A 384 -21.98 7.15 -13.14
CA GLY A 384 -22.95 7.36 -12.04
C GLY A 384 -24.22 6.48 -12.06
N HIS A 385 -24.44 5.69 -13.12
CA HIS A 385 -25.60 4.81 -13.24
C HIS A 385 -25.44 3.53 -12.43
N VAL A 386 -26.54 3.10 -11.81
CA VAL A 386 -26.58 1.95 -10.89
C VAL A 386 -27.09 0.70 -11.59
N ARG A 387 -27.86 0.83 -12.69
CA ARG A 387 -28.40 -0.36 -13.37
C ARG A 387 -27.52 -0.82 -14.51
N VAL A 388 -27.38 -2.14 -14.55
CA VAL A 388 -26.67 -2.89 -15.57
C VAL A 388 -27.55 -4.04 -16.01
N SER A 389 -27.65 -4.26 -17.32
CA SER A 389 -28.27 -5.45 -17.89
C SER A 389 -27.23 -6.31 -18.62
N ILE A 390 -27.46 -7.62 -18.64
CA ILE A 390 -26.69 -8.55 -19.47
C ILE A 390 -27.36 -8.59 -20.85
N VAL A 391 -26.55 -8.39 -21.89
CA VAL A 391 -26.93 -8.58 -23.28
C VAL A 391 -26.14 -9.77 -23.81
N TRP A 392 -26.86 -10.77 -24.32
CA TRP A 392 -26.24 -11.90 -24.99
C TRP A 392 -25.97 -11.53 -26.45
N GLU A 393 -24.70 -11.49 -26.79
CA GLU A 393 -24.20 -11.45 -28.17
C GLU A 393 -24.14 -12.92 -28.59
N GLY A 394 -25.14 -13.39 -29.33
CA GLY A 394 -25.17 -14.77 -29.81
C GLY A 394 -23.87 -15.15 -30.55
N GLU A 395 -23.62 -16.45 -30.70
CA GLU A 395 -22.41 -17.05 -31.29
C GLU A 395 -22.12 -16.67 -32.77
N GLY A 396 -22.85 -15.69 -33.33
CA GLY A 396 -22.75 -15.27 -34.73
C GLY A 396 -21.94 -13.99 -34.89
N GLY A 397 -20.63 -14.13 -35.04
CA GLY A 397 -19.76 -13.05 -35.53
C GLY A 397 -18.41 -13.00 -34.84
N GLU A 398 -17.63 -14.09 -34.91
CA GLU A 398 -16.19 -13.95 -34.89
C GLU A 398 -15.81 -13.06 -36.10
N GLU A 399 -15.67 -11.75 -35.88
CA GLU A 399 -14.71 -10.98 -36.65
C GLU A 399 -13.38 -11.68 -36.41
N LYS A 400 -12.95 -12.48 -37.39
CA LYS A 400 -11.60 -13.02 -37.50
C LYS A 400 -10.63 -11.84 -37.37
N LYS A 401 -10.16 -11.58 -36.16
CA LYS A 401 -8.84 -11.00 -35.99
C LYS A 401 -7.90 -12.13 -36.35
N GLU A 402 -7.17 -11.93 -37.44
CA GLU A 402 -6.03 -12.75 -37.82
C GLU A 402 -5.03 -12.73 -36.65
N GLU A 403 -5.15 -13.72 -35.76
CA GLU A 403 -4.09 -14.10 -34.84
C GLU A 403 -3.16 -15.02 -35.63
N GLY A 404 -2.24 -14.40 -36.38
CA GLY A 404 -1.02 -15.04 -36.83
C GLY A 404 0.01 -14.91 -35.71
N GLY A 405 0.39 -16.03 -35.11
CA GLY A 405 1.39 -16.04 -34.06
C GLY A 405 1.32 -17.33 -33.25
N GLU A 406 1.87 -18.40 -33.81
CA GLU A 406 2.53 -19.49 -33.06
C GLU A 406 3.13 -20.59 -33.98
N GLU A 407 3.08 -20.43 -35.31
CA GLU A 407 3.75 -21.35 -36.26
C GLU A 407 4.75 -20.62 -37.20
N ILE A 408 5.33 -19.50 -36.76
CA ILE A 408 6.35 -18.73 -37.50
C ILE A 408 7.55 -18.45 -36.60
N GLU A 409 8.19 -19.48 -36.05
CA GLU A 409 9.56 -19.32 -35.52
C GLU A 409 10.60 -19.89 -36.48
N GLU A 410 10.27 -20.88 -37.31
CA GLU A 410 11.22 -21.44 -38.29
C GLU A 410 11.38 -20.55 -39.55
N ASP A 411 10.30 -19.94 -40.06
CA ASP A 411 10.38 -19.03 -41.24
C ASP A 411 11.00 -17.65 -40.93
N TYR A 412 11.06 -17.25 -39.64
CA TYR A 412 11.66 -15.96 -39.26
C TYR A 412 13.19 -16.01 -39.17
N GLU A 413 13.77 -17.19 -38.98
CA GLU A 413 15.22 -17.36 -38.91
C GLU A 413 15.82 -17.42 -40.32
N GLU A 414 15.15 -18.07 -41.29
CA GLU A 414 15.57 -18.11 -42.70
C GLU A 414 15.52 -16.72 -43.36
N HIS A 415 14.46 -15.93 -43.14
CA HIS A 415 14.38 -14.56 -43.67
C HIS A 415 15.33 -13.56 -42.98
N ARG A 416 15.87 -13.91 -41.81
CA ARG A 416 16.88 -13.08 -41.16
C ARG A 416 18.26 -13.32 -41.77
N GLU A 417 18.59 -14.57 -42.10
CA GLU A 417 19.83 -14.91 -42.78
C GLU A 417 19.89 -14.30 -44.20
N GLU A 418 18.79 -14.37 -44.97
CA GLU A 418 18.73 -13.73 -46.31
C GLU A 418 18.93 -12.21 -46.27
N LYS A 419 18.45 -11.55 -45.20
CA LYS A 419 18.58 -10.10 -45.08
C LYS A 419 19.97 -9.66 -44.60
N GLU A 420 20.64 -10.46 -43.78
CA GLU A 420 22.03 -10.21 -43.39
C GLU A 420 22.98 -10.43 -44.60
N GLU A 421 22.66 -11.35 -45.53
CA GLU A 421 23.41 -11.50 -46.79
C GLU A 421 23.19 -10.33 -47.78
N GLU A 422 21.97 -9.81 -47.93
CA GLU A 422 21.73 -8.63 -48.79
C GLU A 422 22.43 -7.36 -48.26
N GLU A 423 22.51 -7.16 -46.93
CA GLU A 423 23.22 -6.01 -46.35
C GLU A 423 24.76 -6.13 -46.51
N GLU A 424 25.34 -7.34 -46.56
CA GLU A 424 26.77 -7.53 -46.83
C GLU A 424 27.15 -7.27 -48.30
N GLU A 425 26.27 -7.59 -49.28
CA GLU A 425 26.52 -7.30 -50.70
C GLU A 425 26.53 -5.79 -51.00
N ASP A 426 25.62 -5.01 -50.40
CA ASP A 426 25.55 -3.56 -50.58
C ASP A 426 26.81 -2.85 -50.04
N ASP A 427 27.36 -3.31 -48.90
CA ASP A 427 28.58 -2.76 -48.30
C ASP A 427 29.84 -3.09 -49.14
N GLU A 428 29.88 -4.24 -49.84
CA GLU A 428 30.98 -4.58 -50.76
C GLU A 428 30.97 -3.74 -52.04
N GLU A 429 29.79 -3.42 -52.59
CA GLU A 429 29.67 -2.53 -53.75
C GLU A 429 30.12 -1.10 -53.40
N GLU A 430 29.75 -0.56 -52.23
CA GLU A 430 30.18 0.79 -51.80
C GLU A 430 31.71 0.87 -51.56
N MET A 431 32.34 -0.21 -51.11
CA MET A 431 33.81 -0.27 -51.00
C MET A 431 34.51 -0.29 -52.35
N GLN A 432 33.95 -0.98 -53.36
CA GLN A 432 34.54 -1.03 -54.70
C GLN A 432 34.42 0.32 -55.44
N GLU A 433 33.29 1.03 -55.31
CA GLU A 433 33.14 2.37 -55.88
C GLU A 433 34.12 3.38 -55.26
N ASN A 434 34.37 3.29 -53.95
CA ASN A 434 35.35 4.13 -53.26
C ASN A 434 36.79 3.81 -53.70
N GLU A 435 37.14 2.55 -53.97
CA GLU A 435 38.47 2.19 -54.49
C GLU A 435 38.68 2.77 -55.91
N GLU A 436 37.72 2.64 -56.82
CA GLU A 436 37.81 3.21 -58.16
C GLU A 436 37.92 4.76 -58.13
N GLU A 437 37.14 5.44 -57.28
CA GLU A 437 37.23 6.90 -57.14
C GLU A 437 38.60 7.34 -56.57
N THR A 438 39.21 6.51 -55.70
CA THR A 438 40.57 6.79 -55.22
C THR A 438 41.64 6.56 -56.28
N GLU A 439 41.51 5.57 -57.16
CA GLU A 439 42.46 5.35 -58.26
C GLU A 439 42.41 6.46 -59.31
N GLU A 440 41.23 6.98 -59.67
CA GLU A 440 41.12 8.10 -60.63
C GLU A 440 41.70 9.43 -60.11
N ARG A 441 41.88 9.55 -58.79
CA ARG A 441 42.37 10.77 -58.15
C ARG A 441 43.90 10.90 -58.13
N TRP A 442 44.63 9.82 -58.39
CA TRP A 442 46.10 9.79 -58.47
C TRP A 442 46.59 9.88 -59.91
#